data_AF-A0A946QEH3-F1
#
_entry.id   AF-A0A946QEH3-F1
#
_cell.length_a   1.000
_cell.length_b   1.000
_cell.length_c   1.000
_cell.angle_alpha   90.00
_cell.angle_beta   90.00
_cell.angle_gamma   90.00
#
_symmetry.space_group_name_H-M   'P 1'
#
loop_
_entity.id
_entity.type
_entity.pdbx_description
1 polymer ?
#
loop_
_entity_poly.entity_id
_entity_poly.type
_entity_poly.pdbx_seq_one_letter_code
_entity_poly.pdbx_strand_id
1 'polypeptide(L)'
;ATFEDVPVWIISGRWKPEVRDKIQSRFRVRRGNLMTHMPNAIRIVLGRDEQFQYFPREIQYQRSVEGATEEFLTATALVTLQFYDYTRQVAMNRSQFDYQRGDQIIVDRTQAFLEKYLPEPQQVASVEE
;
A
#
# COMPACT_ATOMS: atom_id res chain seq x y z
N ALA A 1 12.19 -1.64 28.23
CA ALA A 1 10.78 -1.52 27.86
C ALA A 1 10.43 -2.68 26.94
N THR A 2 9.50 -3.53 27.35
CA THR A 2 8.85 -4.51 26.47
C THR A 2 8.05 -3.75 25.41
N PHE A 3 8.03 -4.25 24.17
CA PHE A 3 7.42 -3.59 23.01
C PHE A 3 5.92 -3.27 23.21
N GLU A 4 5.29 -3.93 24.17
CA GLU A 4 3.87 -3.79 24.53
C GLU A 4 3.51 -2.47 25.23
N ASP A 5 4.49 -1.75 25.81
CA ASP A 5 4.23 -0.53 26.60
C ASP A 5 4.52 0.79 25.87
N VAL A 6 4.87 0.73 24.57
CA VAL A 6 5.12 1.96 23.82
C VAL A 6 3.78 2.69 23.64
N PRO A 7 3.63 3.93 24.13
CA PRO A 7 2.42 4.69 23.89
C PRO A 7 2.30 4.93 22.37
N VAL A 8 1.21 4.46 21.76
CA VAL A 8 0.98 4.55 20.32
C VAL A 8 -0.28 5.33 19.99
N TRP A 9 -0.29 5.93 18.80
CA TRP A 9 -1.52 6.34 18.13
C TRP A 9 -1.84 5.35 17.01
N ILE A 10 -3.12 5.06 16.82
CA ILE A 10 -3.57 4.21 15.72
C ILE A 10 -4.43 5.07 14.80
N ILE A 11 -4.02 5.15 13.53
CA ILE A 11 -4.81 5.74 12.46
C ILE A 11 -5.43 4.60 11.67
N SER A 12 -6.76 4.58 11.59
CA SER A 12 -7.51 3.65 10.76
C SER A 12 -8.15 4.41 9.61
N GLY A 13 -8.01 3.87 8.40
CA GLY A 13 -8.57 4.45 7.19
C GLY A 13 -9.29 3.40 6.35
N ARG A 14 -10.30 3.84 5.62
CA ARG A 14 -10.97 3.07 4.57
C ARG A 14 -11.04 3.90 3.30
N TRP A 15 -11.17 3.25 2.16
CA TRP A 15 -11.45 3.97 0.93
C TRP A 15 -12.76 4.74 1.05
N LYS A 16 -12.77 5.98 0.57
CA LYS A 16 -14.02 6.70 0.34
C LYS A 16 -14.86 5.94 -0.69
N PRO A 17 -16.20 5.95 -0.58
CA PRO A 17 -17.07 5.26 -1.53
C PRO A 17 -16.76 5.61 -2.99
N GLU A 18 -16.57 6.89 -3.32
CA GLU A 18 -16.28 7.29 -4.70
C GLU A 18 -14.98 6.70 -5.25
N VAL A 19 -13.96 6.53 -4.40
CA VAL A 19 -12.67 5.95 -4.79
C VAL A 19 -12.81 4.45 -5.00
N ARG A 20 -13.52 3.76 -4.10
CA ARG A 20 -13.82 2.34 -4.23
C ARG A 20 -14.55 2.05 -5.55
N ASP A 21 -15.53 2.87 -5.90
CA ASP A 21 -16.34 2.67 -7.10
C ASP A 21 -15.52 2.91 -8.38
N LYS A 22 -14.61 3.91 -8.38
CA LYS A 22 -13.63 4.12 -9.47
C LYS A 22 -12.67 2.95 -9.64
N ILE A 23 -12.22 2.34 -8.55
CA ILE A 23 -11.36 1.16 -8.59
C ILE A 23 -12.15 -0.02 -9.17
N GLN A 24 -13.37 -0.27 -8.70
CA GLN A 24 -14.22 -1.36 -9.20
C GLN A 24 -14.49 -1.23 -10.71
N SER A 25 -14.78 -0.01 -11.20
CA SER A 25 -15.01 0.22 -12.62
C SER A 25 -13.73 0.03 -13.46
N ARG A 26 -12.58 0.54 -13.00
CA ARG A 26 -11.30 0.41 -13.71
C ARG A 26 -10.83 -1.04 -13.85
N PHE A 27 -10.98 -1.82 -12.78
CA PHE A 27 -10.52 -3.21 -12.75
C PHE A 27 -11.61 -4.22 -13.15
N ARG A 28 -12.77 -3.76 -13.69
CA ARG A 28 -13.93 -4.59 -14.09
C ARG A 28 -14.34 -5.61 -13.03
N VAL A 29 -14.27 -5.21 -11.76
CA VAL A 29 -14.55 -6.09 -10.64
C VAL A 29 -16.07 -6.17 -10.45
N ARG A 30 -16.63 -7.37 -10.31
CA ARG A 30 -18.08 -7.53 -10.03
C ARG A 30 -18.43 -6.73 -8.77
N ARG A 31 -19.50 -5.92 -8.85
CA ARG A 31 -19.96 -5.01 -7.79
C ARG A 31 -19.89 -5.68 -6.41
N GLY A 32 -19.25 -4.99 -5.46
CA GLY A 32 -19.22 -5.39 -4.05
C GLY A 32 -18.02 -6.22 -3.61
N ASN A 33 -17.29 -6.89 -4.53
CA ASN A 33 -16.17 -7.74 -4.16
C ASN A 33 -14.86 -7.24 -4.76
N LEU A 34 -14.19 -6.28 -4.11
CA LEU A 34 -12.78 -5.99 -4.41
C LEU A 34 -11.99 -7.30 -4.48
N MET A 35 -11.07 -7.40 -5.44
CA MET A 35 -10.29 -8.63 -5.65
C MET A 35 -9.66 -9.09 -4.33
N THR A 36 -9.54 -10.40 -4.10
CA THR A 36 -9.18 -10.93 -2.77
C THR A 36 -7.87 -10.40 -2.20
N HIS A 37 -6.95 -10.01 -3.07
CA HIS A 37 -5.64 -9.45 -2.74
C HIS A 37 -5.64 -7.92 -2.56
N MET A 38 -6.77 -7.24 -2.78
CA MET A 38 -6.84 -5.78 -2.73
C MET A 38 -7.32 -5.31 -1.35
N PRO A 39 -6.55 -4.45 -0.66
CA PRO A 39 -6.95 -3.93 0.64
C PRO A 39 -8.09 -2.93 0.51
N ASN A 40 -9.00 -2.94 1.48
CA ASN A 40 -10.08 -1.95 1.59
C ASN A 40 -9.96 -1.06 2.84
N ALA A 41 -9.02 -1.39 3.72
CA ALA A 41 -8.70 -0.66 4.92
C ALA A 41 -7.19 -0.55 5.11
N ILE A 42 -6.76 0.45 5.86
CA ILE A 42 -5.39 0.65 6.30
C ILE A 42 -5.39 0.91 7.80
N ARG A 43 -4.41 0.34 8.50
CA ARG A 43 -4.14 0.63 9.90
C ARG A 43 -2.68 1.04 10.03
N ILE A 44 -2.44 2.21 10.59
CA ILE A 44 -1.09 2.75 10.81
C ILE A 44 -0.90 2.92 12.31
N VAL A 45 0.14 2.29 12.86
CA VAL A 45 0.57 2.45 14.25
C VAL A 45 1.71 3.44 14.29
N LEU A 46 1.51 4.53 15.00
CA LEU A 46 2.48 5.60 15.18
C LEU A 46 3.07 5.53 16.59
N GLY A 47 4.40 5.49 16.69
CA GLY A 47 5.09 5.59 17.97
C GLY A 47 4.95 6.99 18.58
N ARG A 48 4.82 7.08 19.91
CA ARG A 48 4.91 8.34 20.66
C ARG A 48 6.24 8.44 21.42
N ASP A 49 7.31 7.92 20.82
CA ASP A 49 8.66 8.03 21.36
C ASP A 49 9.06 9.50 21.50
N GLU A 50 9.77 9.85 22.58
CA GLU A 50 10.20 11.24 22.86
C GLU A 50 11.09 11.81 21.75
N GLN A 51 11.98 10.97 21.21
CA GLN A 51 12.94 11.37 20.18
C GLN A 51 12.29 11.52 18.79
N PHE A 52 11.25 10.74 18.52
CA PHE A 52 10.65 10.67 17.18
C PHE A 52 9.15 10.45 17.24
N GLN A 53 8.47 11.51 17.63
CA GLN A 53 7.02 11.53 17.70
C GLN A 53 6.39 11.21 16.33
N TYR A 54 5.36 10.39 16.36
CA TYR A 54 4.52 10.03 15.22
C TYR A 54 5.24 9.26 14.10
N PHE A 55 6.37 8.60 14.38
CA PHE A 55 6.99 7.73 13.39
C PHE A 55 6.14 6.46 13.18
N PRO A 56 5.85 6.06 11.92
CA PRO A 56 5.09 4.84 11.66
C PRO A 56 5.93 3.61 12.03
N ARG A 57 5.51 2.91 13.09
CA ARG A 57 6.11 1.65 13.54
C ARG A 57 5.55 0.45 12.79
N GLU A 58 4.27 0.54 12.39
CA GLU A 58 3.61 -0.52 11.65
C GLU A 58 2.59 0.07 10.68
N ILE A 59 2.55 -0.46 9.45
CA ILE A 59 1.54 -0.16 8.44
C ILE A 59 0.93 -1.49 8.00
N GLN A 60 -0.36 -1.66 8.24
CA GLN A 60 -1.12 -2.82 7.80
C GLN A 60 -2.09 -2.44 6.70
N TYR A 61 -1.94 -3.05 5.54
CA TYR A 61 -2.96 -3.06 4.50
C TYR A 61 -3.89 -4.23 4.76
N GLN A 62 -5.17 -3.93 4.99
CA GLN A 62 -6.14 -4.87 5.51
C GLN A 62 -7.31 -5.07 4.56
N ARG A 63 -7.95 -6.23 4.69
CA ARG A 63 -9.28 -6.48 4.20
C ARG A 63 -10.24 -6.59 5.38
N SER A 64 -11.09 -5.58 5.56
CA SER A 64 -12.23 -5.64 6.47
C SER A 64 -13.45 -6.22 5.76
N VAL A 65 -14.01 -7.29 6.30
CA VAL A 65 -15.32 -7.80 5.90
C VAL A 65 -16.33 -7.30 6.91
N GLU A 66 -17.36 -6.59 6.44
CA GLU A 66 -18.51 -6.25 7.27
C GLU A 66 -19.30 -7.53 7.52
N GLY A 67 -19.37 -7.95 8.80
CA GLY A 67 -20.28 -9.00 9.24
C GLY A 67 -21.74 -8.55 9.16
N ALA A 68 -22.68 -9.46 9.40
CA ALA A 68 -24.12 -9.20 9.36
C ALA A 68 -24.61 -8.19 10.42
N THR A 69 -23.77 -7.81 11.36
CA THR A 69 -24.02 -6.80 12.42
C THR A 69 -22.81 -5.88 12.55
N GLU A 70 -23.05 -4.58 12.74
CA GLU A 70 -22.04 -3.52 12.82
C GLU A 70 -20.95 -3.74 13.88
N GLU A 71 -21.19 -4.63 14.84
CA GLU A 71 -20.27 -4.96 15.94
C GLU A 71 -19.15 -5.94 15.58
N PHE A 72 -19.23 -6.68 14.46
CA PHE A 72 -18.22 -7.66 14.07
C PHE A 72 -17.57 -7.31 12.73
N LEU A 73 -16.65 -6.34 12.79
CA LEU A 73 -15.71 -6.07 11.70
C LEU A 73 -14.51 -7.01 11.83
N THR A 74 -14.50 -8.08 11.03
CA THR A 74 -13.29 -8.92 10.92
C THR A 74 -12.33 -8.28 9.93
N ALA A 75 -11.20 -7.78 10.43
CA ALA A 75 -10.11 -7.26 9.61
C ALA A 75 -8.98 -8.29 9.50
N THR A 76 -8.64 -8.68 8.28
CA THR A 76 -7.50 -9.55 7.99
C THR A 76 -6.38 -8.73 7.36
N ALA A 77 -5.18 -8.77 7.94
CA ALA A 77 -4.01 -8.15 7.33
C ALA A 77 -3.63 -8.92 6.05
N LEU A 78 -3.51 -8.19 4.94
CA LEU A 78 -3.00 -8.73 3.67
C LEU A 78 -1.49 -8.53 3.56
N VAL A 79 -1.02 -7.36 3.98
CA VAL A 79 0.40 -6.98 4.01
C VAL A 79 0.65 -6.16 5.27
N THR A 80 1.70 -6.51 5.99
CA THR A 80 2.17 -5.77 7.17
C THR A 80 3.61 -5.33 6.93
N LEU A 81 3.86 -4.03 7.11
CA LEU A 81 5.18 -3.43 7.12
C LEU A 81 5.51 -2.99 8.54
N GLN A 82 6.63 -3.42 9.08
CA GLN A 82 7.08 -3.08 10.44
C GLN A 82 8.45 -2.41 10.37
N PHE A 83 8.60 -1.33 11.14
CA PHE A 83 9.81 -0.51 11.20
C PHE A 83 10.38 -0.53 12.62
N TYR A 84 11.45 -1.29 12.81
CA TYR A 84 12.09 -1.49 14.11
C TYR A 84 13.12 -0.41 14.39
N ASP A 85 14.06 -0.25 13.47
CA ASP A 85 15.14 0.72 13.56
C ASP A 85 15.00 1.79 12.49
N TYR A 86 15.24 3.03 12.89
CA TYR A 86 15.15 4.17 12.00
C TYR A 86 16.08 5.28 12.49
N THR A 87 16.61 6.03 11.55
CA THR A 87 17.51 7.15 11.81
C THR A 87 17.15 8.27 10.86
N ARG A 88 17.15 9.51 11.34
CA ARG A 88 16.90 10.71 10.53
C ARG A 88 18.20 11.46 10.28
N GLN A 89 18.21 12.29 9.24
CA GLN A 89 19.33 13.20 8.93
C GLN A 89 20.67 12.48 8.67
N VAL A 90 20.62 11.28 8.09
CA VAL A 90 21.83 10.57 7.67
C VAL A 90 22.35 11.19 6.37
N ALA A 91 23.61 11.59 6.35
CA ALA A 91 24.29 11.98 5.12
C ALA A 91 24.54 10.70 4.30
N MET A 92 23.72 10.48 3.27
CA MET A 92 23.87 9.36 2.34
C MET A 92 24.50 9.84 1.03
N ASN A 93 25.39 9.05 0.47
CA ASN A 93 25.97 9.34 -0.83
C ASN A 93 24.97 8.92 -1.92
N ARG A 94 24.76 9.77 -2.92
CA ARG A 94 23.88 9.47 -4.07
C ARG A 94 24.24 8.14 -4.74
N SER A 95 25.51 7.77 -4.80
CA SER A 95 25.95 6.52 -5.42
C SER A 95 25.44 5.26 -4.72
N GLN A 96 24.99 5.36 -3.46
CA GLN A 96 24.36 4.25 -2.73
C GLN A 96 22.97 3.90 -3.28
N PHE A 97 22.38 4.78 -4.09
CA PHE A 97 21.09 4.57 -4.75
C PHE A 97 21.23 4.15 -6.21
N ASP A 98 22.45 4.15 -6.75
CA ASP A 98 22.72 3.68 -8.10
C ASP A 98 22.76 2.15 -8.11
N TYR A 99 21.96 1.53 -8.98
CA TYR A 99 21.91 0.08 -9.11
C TYR A 99 23.27 -0.47 -9.57
N GLN A 100 23.93 -1.22 -8.69
CA GLN A 100 25.23 -1.86 -8.97
C GLN A 100 25.01 -3.27 -9.51
N ARG A 101 25.03 -3.41 -10.84
CA ARG A 101 24.76 -4.71 -11.50
C ARG A 101 25.83 -5.79 -11.22
N GLY A 102 27.07 -5.40 -10.95
CA GLY A 102 28.22 -6.32 -10.88
C GLY A 102 28.31 -7.21 -12.14
N ASP A 103 28.37 -8.52 -11.93
CA ASP A 103 28.40 -9.55 -12.99
C ASP A 103 27.01 -10.14 -13.31
N GLN A 104 25.93 -9.54 -12.80
CA GLN A 104 24.57 -10.05 -13.01
C GLN A 104 24.08 -9.80 -14.44
N ILE A 105 23.43 -10.80 -15.03
CA ILE A 105 22.68 -10.66 -16.29
C ILE A 105 21.36 -9.95 -15.97
N ILE A 106 21.18 -8.74 -16.50
CA ILE A 106 19.95 -7.95 -16.33
C ILE A 106 18.95 -8.39 -17.39
N VAL A 107 17.77 -8.85 -16.96
CA VAL A 107 16.62 -9.05 -17.84
C VAL A 107 15.57 -8.00 -17.49
N ASP A 108 15.44 -6.97 -18.34
CA ASP A 108 14.40 -5.97 -18.17
C ASP A 108 13.03 -6.56 -18.55
N ARG A 109 12.17 -6.73 -17.55
CA ARG A 109 10.78 -7.17 -17.73
C ARG A 109 9.78 -6.10 -17.34
N THR A 110 10.23 -4.85 -17.16
CA THR A 110 9.40 -3.76 -16.67
C THR A 110 8.21 -3.54 -17.60
N GLN A 111 8.46 -3.44 -18.91
CA GLN A 111 7.40 -3.23 -19.89
C GLN A 111 6.40 -4.40 -19.93
N ALA A 112 6.90 -5.64 -20.05
CA ALA A 112 6.07 -6.83 -20.06
C ALA A 112 5.24 -7.00 -18.76
N PHE A 113 5.80 -6.58 -17.63
CA PHE A 113 5.08 -6.55 -16.36
C PHE A 113 4.00 -5.47 -16.35
N LEU A 114 4.30 -4.25 -16.79
CA LEU A 114 3.35 -3.13 -16.83
C LEU A 114 2.16 -3.42 -17.76
N GLU A 115 2.41 -4.01 -18.92
CA GLU A 115 1.37 -4.41 -19.88
C GLU A 115 0.35 -5.40 -19.30
N LYS A 116 0.73 -6.21 -18.31
CA LYS A 116 -0.19 -7.11 -17.61
C LYS A 116 -1.24 -6.37 -16.77
N TYR A 117 -0.92 -5.16 -16.29
CA TYR A 117 -1.75 -4.44 -15.32
C TYR A 117 -2.34 -3.13 -15.87
N LEU A 118 -1.83 -2.62 -16.99
CA LEU A 118 -2.35 -1.44 -17.67
C LEU A 118 -3.36 -1.89 -18.74
N PRO A 119 -4.61 -1.39 -18.72
CA PRO A 119 -5.53 -1.62 -19.83
C PRO A 119 -4.96 -0.99 -21.11
N GLU A 120 -5.20 -1.61 -22.26
CA GLU A 120 -4.79 -1.08 -23.56
C GLU A 120 -5.24 0.39 -23.71
N PRO A 121 -4.39 1.28 -24.24
CA PRO A 121 -4.79 2.64 -24.54
C PRO A 121 -6.03 2.59 -25.43
N GLN A 122 -7.12 3.23 -25.00
CA GLN A 122 -8.25 3.48 -25.89
C GLN A 122 -7.69 4.25 -27.09
N GLN A 123 -7.77 3.65 -28.27
CA GLN A 123 -7.47 4.34 -29.52
C GLN A 123 -8.36 5.59 -29.57
N VAL A 124 -7.75 6.74 -29.34
CA VAL A 124 -8.41 8.02 -29.59
C VAL A 124 -8.53 8.06 -31.11
N ALA A 125 -9.74 7.84 -31.62
CA ALA A 125 -10.01 7.92 -33.04
C ALA A 125 -9.55 9.31 -33.51
N SER A 126 -8.56 9.31 -34.41
CA SER A 126 -8.20 10.47 -35.20
C SER A 126 -9.47 10.94 -35.92
N VAL A 127 -10.03 12.06 -35.47
CA VAL A 127 -11.00 12.79 -36.28
C VAL A 127 -10.16 13.45 -37.36
N GLU A 128 -10.06 12.81 -38.52
CA GLU A 128 -9.60 13.47 -39.74
C GLU A 128 -10.64 14.53 -40.12
N GLU A 129 -10.12 15.73 -40.39
CA GLU A 129 -10.85 16.96 -40.75
C GLU A 129 -11.23 16.97 -42.24
#